data_AF-A0A1H1U3B6-F1
#
_entry.id   AF-A0A1H1U3B6-F1
#
_cell.length_a   1.000
_cell.length_b   1.000
_cell.length_c   1.000
_cell.angle_alpha   90.00
_cell.angle_beta   90.00
_cell.angle_gamma   90.00
#
_symmetry.space_group_name_H-M   'P 1'
#
loop_
_entity.id
_entity.type
_entity.pdbx_description
1 polymer ?
#
loop_
_entity_poly.entity_id
_entity_poly.type
_entity_poly.pdbx_seq_one_letter_code
_entity_poly.pdbx_strand_id
1 'polypeptide(L)'
;MNLMVKGLKKTAVALLPIGFYFLLCAFARLPQSHPAFSQTSKVRSRNAGTAPDGQHDFDFEIGSWKTTLKRLRHPLTGDTTCVEYNGTTVVKRVWNGKANMVELEVDAAAGHIEGLSLRLYNPQSRQWSLNFSGGSSGCMSKPAIGEFKNGCGEFYNQEKYNGRAIIVRFIISEITANSCHFEQSFSNDGGKTWEANWIATDTRVKE
;
A
#
# COMPACT_ATOMS: atom_id res chain seq x y z
N MET A 1 36.63 41.25 -12.72
CA MET A 1 36.03 42.58 -12.49
C MET A 1 35.09 42.86 -13.66
N ASN A 2 33.80 43.07 -13.35
CA ASN A 2 32.60 43.27 -14.20
C ASN A 2 32.12 42.06 -15.07
N LEU A 3 31.00 41.37 -14.79
CA LEU A 3 29.56 41.76 -14.76
C LEU A 3 29.11 42.38 -16.11
N MET A 4 27.99 42.06 -16.76
CA MET A 4 26.89 41.11 -16.57
C MET A 4 25.99 41.24 -17.83
N VAL A 5 25.52 40.10 -18.37
CA VAL A 5 24.15 39.83 -18.87
C VAL A 5 23.38 40.91 -19.66
N LYS A 6 22.85 40.52 -20.84
CA LYS A 6 21.39 40.52 -21.10
C LYS A 6 21.03 39.65 -22.31
N GLY A 7 20.31 38.57 -22.00
CA GLY A 7 19.76 37.60 -22.94
C GLY A 7 18.35 37.96 -23.43
N LEU A 8 18.17 37.59 -24.70
CA LEU A 8 17.01 37.02 -25.41
C LEU A 8 15.57 37.50 -25.13
N LYS A 9 14.95 37.90 -26.25
CA LYS A 9 13.57 38.36 -26.44
C LYS A 9 12.56 37.22 -26.21
N LYS A 10 11.48 37.52 -25.48
CA LYS A 10 10.26 36.71 -25.42
C LYS A 10 9.45 36.90 -26.70
N THR A 11 8.95 35.81 -27.28
CA THR A 11 7.86 35.84 -28.28
C THR A 11 6.73 34.95 -27.78
N ALA A 12 5.53 35.53 -27.79
CA ALA A 12 4.26 34.88 -27.49
C ALA A 12 3.51 34.64 -28.82
N VAL A 13 2.85 33.48 -28.95
CA VAL A 13 1.92 33.13 -30.03
C VAL A 13 0.83 32.28 -29.35
N ALA A 14 -0.32 32.85 -29.00
CA ALA A 14 -1.54 33.11 -29.79
C ALA A 14 -2.59 31.99 -29.62
N LEU A 15 -3.76 32.42 -29.16
CA LEU A 15 -5.01 31.70 -28.95
C LEU A 15 -5.69 31.32 -30.27
N LEU A 16 -6.43 30.21 -30.28
CA LEU A 16 -7.58 29.99 -31.17
C LEU A 16 -8.72 29.29 -30.40
N PRO A 17 -9.98 29.77 -30.49
CA PRO A 17 -11.14 29.12 -29.90
C PRO A 17 -12.11 28.54 -30.96
N ILE A 18 -13.20 27.93 -30.47
CA ILE A 18 -14.52 27.70 -31.11
C ILE A 18 -14.74 26.29 -31.71
N GLY A 19 -15.85 25.68 -31.29
CA GLY A 19 -16.39 24.47 -31.93
C GLY A 19 -17.63 23.89 -31.24
N PHE A 20 -18.65 24.72 -31.01
CA PHE A 20 -20.00 24.31 -30.58
C PHE A 20 -20.66 23.45 -31.67
N TYR A 21 -21.13 22.24 -31.37
CA TYR A 21 -22.12 21.53 -32.19
C TYR A 21 -23.13 20.82 -31.27
N PHE A 22 -24.23 21.51 -31.01
CA PHE A 22 -25.50 20.90 -30.61
C PHE A 22 -26.24 20.55 -31.90
N LEU A 23 -26.55 19.27 -32.12
CA LEU A 23 -27.51 18.86 -33.14
C LEU A 23 -28.64 18.09 -32.45
N LEU A 24 -29.77 18.78 -32.32
CA LEU A 24 -31.08 18.25 -31.94
C LEU A 24 -31.67 17.50 -33.14
N CYS A 25 -31.86 16.18 -33.02
CA CYS A 25 -32.75 15.42 -33.90
C CYS A 25 -34.01 15.05 -33.12
N ALA A 26 -35.10 15.78 -33.36
CA ALA A 26 -36.43 15.45 -32.91
C ALA A 26 -37.07 14.45 -33.89
N PHE A 27 -37.30 13.21 -33.45
CA PHE A 27 -38.21 12.28 -34.13
C PHE A 27 -39.44 12.07 -33.24
N ALA A 28 -40.58 12.57 -33.70
CA ALA A 28 -41.89 12.26 -33.14
C ALA A 28 -42.25 10.81 -33.47
N ARG A 29 -42.58 10.00 -32.46
CA ARG A 29 -43.25 8.70 -32.61
C ARG A 29 -44.55 8.71 -31.81
N LEU A 30 -45.63 8.34 -32.49
CA LEU A 30 -46.97 8.12 -31.92
C LEU A 30 -46.95 6.88 -31.00
N PRO A 31 -47.77 6.86 -29.92
CA PRO A 31 -47.70 5.80 -28.91
C PRO A 31 -48.46 4.55 -29.36
N GLN A 32 -47.76 3.41 -29.48
CA GLN A 32 -48.41 2.10 -29.49
C GLN A 32 -48.64 1.63 -28.05
N SER A 33 -49.91 1.41 -27.70
CA SER A 33 -50.32 0.84 -26.43
C SER A 33 -50.03 -0.66 -26.39
N HIS A 34 -48.95 -1.04 -25.71
CA HIS A 34 -48.74 -2.42 -25.25
C HIS A 34 -49.22 -2.55 -23.80
N PRO A 35 -49.87 -3.67 -23.42
CA PRO A 35 -50.23 -3.91 -22.03
C PRO A 35 -48.97 -4.04 -21.18
N ALA A 36 -48.79 -3.11 -20.25
CA ALA A 36 -47.71 -3.14 -19.27
C ALA A 36 -47.97 -4.28 -18.28
N PHE A 37 -47.19 -5.35 -18.39
CA PHE A 37 -47.07 -6.31 -17.30
C PHE A 37 -46.27 -5.62 -16.18
N SER A 38 -46.99 -5.12 -15.17
CA SER A 38 -46.40 -4.52 -13.98
C SER A 38 -45.76 -5.61 -13.13
N GLN A 39 -44.53 -6.01 -13.46
CA GLN A 39 -43.64 -6.59 -12.48
C GLN A 39 -43.12 -5.45 -11.61
N THR A 40 -43.80 -5.19 -10.49
CA THR A 40 -43.16 -4.57 -9.33
C THR A 40 -42.15 -5.57 -8.76
N SER A 41 -41.04 -5.75 -9.47
CA SER A 41 -39.80 -6.15 -8.83
C SER A 41 -39.46 -5.01 -7.89
N LYS A 42 -39.78 -5.22 -6.61
CA LYS A 42 -39.25 -4.43 -5.50
C LYS A 42 -37.75 -4.58 -5.61
N VAL A 43 -37.09 -3.67 -6.35
CA VAL A 43 -35.65 -3.48 -6.29
C VAL A 43 -35.43 -3.07 -4.86
N ARG A 44 -35.19 -4.08 -4.02
CA ARG A 44 -34.58 -3.90 -2.72
C ARG A 44 -33.28 -3.22 -3.10
N SER A 45 -33.26 -1.90 -2.95
CA SER A 45 -32.02 -1.14 -2.92
C SER A 45 -31.20 -1.89 -1.89
N ARG A 46 -30.30 -2.76 -2.36
CA ARG A 46 -29.17 -3.14 -1.55
C ARG A 46 -28.57 -1.78 -1.28
N ASN A 47 -28.61 -1.34 -0.03
CA ASN A 47 -27.70 -0.31 0.41
C ASN A 47 -26.35 -0.79 -0.12
N ALA A 48 -25.92 -0.22 -1.24
CA ALA A 48 -24.54 -0.28 -1.66
C ALA A 48 -23.89 0.60 -0.61
N GLY A 49 -23.67 0.00 0.57
CA GLY A 49 -22.87 0.61 1.61
C GLY A 49 -21.61 1.04 0.89
N THR A 50 -21.33 2.34 0.96
CA THR A 50 -20.11 2.90 0.41
C THR A 50 -18.98 1.94 0.74
N ALA A 51 -18.29 1.42 -0.28
CA ALA A 51 -17.18 0.49 -0.05
C ALA A 51 -16.28 1.11 1.02
N PRO A 52 -15.94 0.38 2.11
CA PRO A 52 -15.19 0.92 3.24
C PRO A 52 -13.99 1.74 2.74
N ASP A 53 -13.76 2.93 3.29
CA ASP A 53 -12.76 3.86 2.77
C ASP A 53 -11.34 3.29 2.79
N GLY A 54 -11.06 2.32 3.67
CA GLY A 54 -9.79 1.63 3.85
C GLY A 54 -9.00 2.12 5.07
N GLN A 55 -9.52 3.12 5.79
CA GLN A 55 -8.84 3.71 6.95
C GLN A 55 -8.70 2.74 8.13
N HIS A 56 -9.50 1.68 8.16
CA HIS A 56 -9.50 0.70 9.25
C HIS A 56 -8.83 -0.64 8.87
N ASP A 57 -8.17 -0.70 7.72
CA ASP A 57 -7.64 -1.97 7.19
C ASP A 57 -6.56 -2.61 8.08
N PHE A 58 -5.89 -1.82 8.94
CA PHE A 58 -4.90 -2.30 9.90
C PHE A 58 -5.44 -2.51 11.33
N ASP A 59 -6.72 -2.27 11.60
CA ASP A 59 -7.25 -2.38 12.98
C ASP A 59 -7.13 -3.79 13.56
N PHE A 60 -7.06 -4.82 12.71
CA PHE A 60 -6.83 -6.19 13.14
C PHE A 60 -5.49 -6.36 13.88
N GLU A 61 -4.47 -5.56 13.55
CA GLU A 61 -3.10 -5.74 14.06
C GLU A 61 -2.84 -5.00 15.38
N ILE A 62 -3.76 -4.13 15.82
CA ILE A 62 -3.56 -3.37 17.06
C ILE A 62 -3.41 -4.32 18.26
N GLY A 63 -2.38 -4.06 19.08
CA GLY A 63 -2.04 -4.84 20.27
C GLY A 63 -0.64 -5.45 20.22
N SER A 64 -0.43 -6.50 21.03
CA SER A 64 0.85 -7.19 21.18
C SER A 64 0.81 -8.59 20.57
N TRP A 65 1.89 -8.95 19.91
CA TRP A 65 2.03 -10.19 19.13
C TRP A 65 3.36 -10.86 19.42
N LYS A 66 3.37 -12.19 19.37
CA LYS A 66 4.61 -12.95 19.21
C LYS A 66 4.92 -13.04 17.73
N THR A 67 6.17 -12.81 17.37
CA THR A 67 6.65 -12.82 15.99
C THR A 67 7.69 -13.92 15.82
N THR A 68 7.49 -14.78 14.83
CA THR A 68 8.54 -15.64 14.28
C THR A 68 8.92 -15.11 12.90
N LEU A 69 10.18 -14.78 12.72
CA LEU A 69 10.72 -14.15 11.52
C LEU A 69 11.78 -15.05 10.89
N LYS A 70 11.66 -15.30 9.59
CA LYS A 70 12.72 -15.84 8.74
C LYS A 70 13.25 -14.74 7.82
N ARG A 71 14.53 -14.40 7.95
CA ARG A 71 15.21 -13.37 7.14
C ARG A 71 16.30 -13.98 6.26
N LEU A 72 16.27 -13.67 4.97
CA LEU A 72 17.34 -14.04 4.04
C LEU A 72 18.58 -13.17 4.27
N ARG A 73 19.77 -13.78 4.33
CA ARG A 73 21.00 -13.04 4.65
C ARG A 73 21.51 -12.17 3.50
N HIS A 74 21.53 -12.72 2.29
CA HIS A 74 22.10 -12.04 1.12
C HIS A 74 21.11 -12.05 -0.07
N PRO A 75 20.03 -11.25 0.00
CA PRO A 75 19.08 -11.12 -1.11
C PRO A 75 19.77 -10.85 -2.46
N LEU A 76 19.22 -11.44 -3.52
CA LEU A 76 19.59 -11.28 -4.93
C LEU A 76 21.01 -11.75 -5.26
N THR A 77 21.57 -12.66 -4.46
CA THR A 77 22.89 -13.27 -4.69
C THR A 77 22.81 -14.76 -5.08
N GLY A 78 21.63 -15.36 -5.00
CA GLY A 78 21.43 -16.81 -5.16
C GLY A 78 21.66 -17.62 -3.87
N ASP A 79 22.08 -16.96 -2.78
CA ASP A 79 22.12 -17.56 -1.45
C ASP A 79 20.68 -17.82 -0.94
N THR A 80 20.46 -18.98 -0.34
CA THR A 80 19.17 -19.36 0.28
C THR A 80 19.26 -19.44 1.80
N THR A 81 20.38 -19.04 2.39
CA THR A 81 20.64 -19.10 3.83
C THR A 81 19.77 -18.09 4.57
N CYS A 82 18.87 -18.61 5.39
CA CYS A 82 17.98 -17.81 6.22
C CYS A 82 18.40 -17.89 7.69
N VAL A 83 18.15 -16.81 8.42
CA VAL A 83 18.24 -16.76 9.87
C VAL A 83 16.84 -16.64 10.43
N GLU A 84 16.52 -17.45 11.43
CA GLU A 84 15.27 -17.38 12.15
C GLU A 84 15.44 -16.56 13.43
N TYR A 85 14.50 -15.64 13.65
CA TYR A 85 14.40 -14.77 14.81
C TYR A 85 13.05 -14.98 15.49
N ASN A 86 13.01 -14.78 16.80
CA ASN A 86 11.78 -14.82 17.57
C ASN A 86 11.71 -13.62 18.50
N GLY A 87 10.51 -13.10 18.74
CA GLY A 87 10.31 -11.97 19.63
C GLY A 87 8.88 -11.46 19.55
N THR A 88 8.74 -10.14 19.48
CA THR A 88 7.44 -9.48 19.57
C THR A 88 7.26 -8.37 18.56
N THR A 89 6.00 -8.17 18.16
CA THR A 89 5.53 -6.98 17.47
C THR A 89 4.47 -6.30 18.34
N VAL A 90 4.59 -4.98 18.52
CA VAL A 90 3.60 -4.15 19.21
C VAL A 90 3.09 -3.10 18.25
N VAL A 91 1.77 -3.04 18.08
CA VAL A 91 1.13 -2.07 17.19
C VAL A 91 0.21 -1.14 17.98
N LYS A 92 0.49 0.15 17.90
CA LYS A 92 -0.24 1.21 18.60
C LYS A 92 -0.98 2.09 17.61
N ARG A 93 -2.25 2.36 17.93
CA ARG A 93 -3.09 3.28 17.15
C ARG A 93 -2.60 4.72 17.31
N VAL A 94 -2.61 5.49 16.23
CA VAL A 94 -2.30 6.92 16.21
C VAL A 94 -3.48 7.70 15.64
N TRP A 95 -3.83 8.83 16.26
CA TRP A 95 -4.93 9.73 15.86
C TRP A 95 -6.24 9.00 15.53
N ASN A 96 -6.66 8.10 16.42
CA ASN A 96 -7.87 7.32 16.29
C ASN A 96 -7.97 6.51 14.97
N GLY A 97 -6.85 5.91 14.53
CA GLY A 97 -6.85 4.97 13.40
C GLY A 97 -6.50 5.61 12.05
N LYS A 98 -6.22 6.92 12.02
CA LYS A 98 -5.66 7.57 10.81
C LYS A 98 -4.21 7.15 10.53
N ALA A 99 -3.56 6.57 11.54
CA ALA A 99 -2.23 6.01 11.46
C ALA A 99 -2.07 4.91 12.53
N ASN A 100 -1.01 4.12 12.39
CA ASN A 100 -0.51 3.26 13.47
C ASN A 100 1.02 3.21 13.46
N MET A 101 1.58 2.89 14.62
CA MET A 101 3.00 2.66 14.82
C MET A 101 3.22 1.20 15.15
N VAL A 102 4.14 0.57 14.44
CA VAL A 102 4.61 -0.80 14.68
C VAL A 102 5.99 -0.72 15.28
N GLU A 103 6.22 -1.43 16.37
CA GLU A 103 7.54 -1.67 16.97
C GLU A 103 7.79 -3.18 16.92
N LEU A 104 8.87 -3.59 16.27
CA LEU A 104 9.34 -4.98 16.14
C LEU A 104 10.62 -5.14 16.96
N GLU A 105 10.65 -6.17 17.77
CA GLU A 105 11.79 -6.54 18.63
C GLU A 105 11.99 -8.05 18.53
N VAL A 106 13.05 -8.52 17.85
CA VAL A 106 13.29 -9.96 17.65
C VAL A 106 14.76 -10.35 17.79
N ASP A 107 14.99 -11.53 18.36
CA ASP A 107 16.31 -12.06 18.68
C ASP A 107 16.61 -13.37 17.96
N ALA A 108 17.88 -13.56 17.64
CA ALA A 108 18.46 -14.82 17.20
C ALA A 108 19.90 -14.95 17.71
N ALA A 109 20.49 -16.14 17.58
CA ALA A 109 21.92 -16.32 17.82
C ALA A 109 22.80 -15.43 16.93
N ALA A 110 22.30 -15.01 15.76
CA ALA A 110 22.99 -14.11 14.84
C ALA A 110 22.90 -12.62 15.25
N GLY A 111 22.13 -12.29 16.29
CA GLY A 111 21.98 -10.93 16.79
C GLY A 111 20.52 -10.53 16.98
N HIS A 112 20.34 -9.23 17.18
CA HIS A 112 19.08 -8.60 17.53
C HIS A 112 18.59 -7.68 16.40
N ILE A 113 17.27 -7.58 16.21
CA ILE A 113 16.65 -6.68 15.25
C ILE A 113 15.57 -5.84 15.94
N GLU A 114 15.76 -4.52 15.85
CA GLU A 114 14.75 -3.52 16.16
C GLU A 114 14.22 -2.92 14.84
N GLY A 115 12.90 -2.88 14.70
CA GLY A 115 12.23 -2.27 13.55
C GLY A 115 11.09 -1.36 13.99
N LEU A 116 10.90 -0.28 13.23
CA LEU A 116 9.77 0.63 13.39
C LEU A 116 9.06 0.79 12.05
N SER A 117 7.73 0.78 12.05
CA SER A 117 6.93 1.20 10.89
C SER A 117 5.85 2.19 11.28
N LEU A 118 5.96 3.43 10.78
CA LEU A 118 4.88 4.40 10.82
C LEU A 118 4.00 4.22 9.59
N ARG A 119 2.77 3.74 9.79
CA ARG A 119 1.80 3.53 8.72
C ARG A 119 0.80 4.68 8.71
N LEU A 120 0.69 5.38 7.57
CA LEU A 120 -0.17 6.55 7.40
C LEU A 120 -1.22 6.30 6.32
N TYR A 121 -2.48 6.59 6.61
CA TYR A 121 -3.56 6.52 5.63
C TYR A 121 -3.75 7.86 4.92
N ASN A 122 -3.83 7.83 3.59
CA ASN A 122 -4.17 8.99 2.77
C ASN A 122 -5.63 8.90 2.32
N PRO A 123 -6.55 9.75 2.82
CA PRO A 123 -7.97 9.69 2.46
C PRO A 123 -8.27 10.12 1.02
N GLN A 124 -7.37 10.85 0.36
CA GLN A 124 -7.57 11.28 -1.04
C GLN A 124 -7.29 10.13 -2.02
N SER A 125 -6.17 9.42 -1.82
CA SER A 125 -5.83 8.26 -2.66
C SER A 125 -6.43 6.96 -2.14
N ARG A 126 -6.93 6.94 -0.91
CA ARG A 126 -7.41 5.75 -0.17
C ARG A 126 -6.35 4.66 -0.02
N GLN A 127 -5.09 5.08 0.08
CA GLN A 127 -3.94 4.19 0.22
C GLN A 127 -3.20 4.42 1.53
N TRP A 128 -2.49 3.39 1.96
CA TRP A 128 -1.54 3.47 3.06
C TRP A 128 -0.11 3.62 2.55
N SER A 129 0.69 4.34 3.33
CA SER A 129 2.15 4.38 3.22
C SER A 129 2.79 3.72 4.43
N LEU A 130 3.68 2.76 4.22
CA LEU A 130 4.46 2.08 5.25
C LEU A 130 5.86 2.68 5.28
N ASN A 131 6.15 3.48 6.30
CA ASN A 131 7.44 4.18 6.46
C ASN A 131 8.28 3.42 7.48
N PHE A 132 9.27 2.66 7.02
CA PHE A 132 10.06 1.77 7.87
C PHE A 132 11.38 2.40 8.31
N SER A 133 11.86 2.07 9.50
CA SER A 133 13.21 2.38 9.98
C SER A 133 13.74 1.19 10.78
N GLY A 134 14.98 0.78 10.52
CA GLY A 134 15.70 -0.09 11.45
C GLY A 134 16.27 0.72 12.62
N GLY A 135 16.37 0.13 13.81
CA GLY A 135 16.80 0.83 15.05
C GLY A 135 18.15 1.56 14.92
N SER A 136 19.07 1.05 14.10
CA SER A 136 20.39 1.63 13.89
C SER A 136 20.49 2.65 12.73
N SER A 137 19.43 2.82 11.95
CA SER A 137 19.50 3.59 10.70
C SER A 137 19.33 5.11 10.89
N GLY A 138 18.60 5.53 11.93
CA GLY A 138 18.28 6.94 12.19
C GLY A 138 17.48 7.64 11.07
N CYS A 139 17.00 6.90 10.07
CA CYS A 139 16.35 7.42 8.87
C CYS A 139 15.19 6.53 8.46
N MET A 140 14.10 7.14 7.95
CA MET A 140 13.02 6.39 7.32
C MET A 140 13.41 5.96 5.90
N SER A 141 13.07 4.72 5.55
CA SER A 141 13.14 4.21 4.18
C SER A 141 12.12 4.91 3.29
N LYS A 142 12.23 4.68 1.97
CA LYS A 142 11.17 5.11 1.05
C LYS A 142 9.88 4.35 1.39
N PRO A 143 8.74 5.05 1.50
CA PRO A 143 7.50 4.38 1.88
C PRO A 143 7.07 3.37 0.83
N ALA A 144 6.62 2.19 1.29
CA ALA A 144 5.84 1.28 0.46
C ALA A 144 4.38 1.76 0.43
N ILE A 145 3.82 1.95 -0.76
CA ILE A 145 2.48 2.48 -0.97
C ILE A 145 1.56 1.37 -1.47
N GLY A 146 0.33 1.31 -0.97
CA GLY A 146 -0.59 0.24 -1.30
C GLY A 146 -1.91 0.31 -0.56
N GLU A 147 -2.68 -0.77 -0.67
CA GLU A 147 -4.04 -0.87 -0.12
C GLU A 147 -4.38 -2.34 0.14
N PHE A 148 -5.46 -2.58 0.90
CA PHE A 148 -6.00 -3.93 1.06
C PHE A 148 -7.07 -4.20 0.01
N LYS A 149 -7.02 -5.41 -0.56
CA LYS A 149 -8.05 -5.96 -1.44
C LYS A 149 -8.35 -7.38 -1.01
N ASN A 150 -9.63 -7.67 -0.76
CA ASN A 150 -10.10 -9.02 -0.42
C ASN A 150 -9.34 -9.66 0.75
N GLY A 151 -8.96 -8.89 1.77
CA GLY A 151 -8.23 -9.36 2.94
C GLY A 151 -6.72 -9.54 2.74
N CYS A 152 -6.17 -9.14 1.59
CA CYS A 152 -4.74 -9.12 1.31
C CYS A 152 -4.26 -7.67 1.16
N GLY A 153 -3.24 -7.26 1.92
CA GLY A 153 -2.57 -5.98 1.77
C GLY A 153 -1.38 -6.13 0.83
N GLU A 154 -1.28 -5.28 -0.20
CA GLU A 154 -0.15 -5.28 -1.13
C GLU A 154 0.43 -3.88 -1.26
N PHE A 155 1.72 -3.74 -0.97
CA PHE A 155 2.43 -2.47 -0.93
C PHE A 155 3.74 -2.53 -1.71
N TYR A 156 4.09 -1.44 -2.38
CA TYR A 156 5.25 -1.39 -3.26
C TYR A 156 6.07 -0.13 -3.06
N ASN A 157 7.39 -0.26 -3.20
CA ASN A 157 8.29 0.87 -3.42
C ASN A 157 9.36 0.55 -4.47
N GLN A 158 10.16 1.56 -4.81
CA GLN A 158 11.37 1.39 -5.60
C GLN A 158 12.56 2.00 -4.87
N GLU A 159 13.58 1.19 -4.63
CA GLU A 159 14.79 1.60 -3.93
C GLU A 159 16.06 1.01 -4.53
N LYS A 160 17.20 1.37 -3.95
CA LYS A 160 18.48 0.81 -4.34
C LYS A 160 18.92 -0.21 -3.31
N TYR A 161 19.26 -1.41 -3.78
CA TYR A 161 19.88 -2.45 -2.97
C TYR A 161 21.21 -2.83 -3.61
N ASN A 162 22.31 -2.73 -2.85
CA ASN A 162 23.68 -2.93 -3.34
C ASN A 162 23.98 -2.16 -4.65
N GLY A 163 23.51 -0.91 -4.73
CA GLY A 163 23.69 -0.02 -5.88
C GLY A 163 22.77 -0.29 -7.08
N ARG A 164 21.95 -1.35 -7.05
CA ARG A 164 21.02 -1.71 -8.13
C ARG A 164 19.60 -1.26 -7.79
N ALA A 165 18.89 -0.73 -8.78
CA ALA A 165 17.47 -0.44 -8.62
C ALA A 165 16.69 -1.75 -8.48
N ILE A 166 15.80 -1.81 -7.49
CA ILE A 166 14.91 -2.94 -7.23
C ILE A 166 13.49 -2.44 -7.01
N ILE A 167 12.52 -3.35 -7.19
CA ILE A 167 11.17 -3.19 -6.67
C ILE A 167 11.07 -4.01 -5.39
N VAL A 168 10.56 -3.39 -4.34
CA VAL A 168 10.19 -4.09 -3.10
C VAL A 168 8.68 -4.25 -3.09
N ARG A 169 8.24 -5.45 -2.74
CA ARG A 169 6.83 -5.77 -2.48
C ARG A 169 6.70 -6.22 -1.04
N PHE A 170 5.71 -5.69 -0.35
CA PHE A 170 5.30 -6.11 0.97
C PHE A 170 3.87 -6.63 0.90
N ILE A 171 3.66 -7.89 1.31
CA ILE A 171 2.36 -8.56 1.31
C ILE A 171 1.95 -8.82 2.75
N ILE A 172 0.68 -8.58 3.06
CA ILE A 172 0.03 -8.94 4.31
C ILE A 172 -1.13 -9.86 3.98
N SER A 173 -1.11 -11.08 4.49
CA SER A 173 -2.07 -12.11 4.12
C SER A 173 -2.42 -13.00 5.32
N GLU A 174 -3.29 -13.99 5.08
CA GLU A 174 -3.68 -15.00 6.07
C GLU A 174 -4.17 -14.40 7.40
N ILE A 175 -4.86 -13.27 7.30
CA ILE A 175 -5.30 -12.47 8.44
C ILE A 175 -6.48 -13.16 9.13
N THR A 176 -6.30 -13.46 10.40
CA THR A 176 -7.34 -13.93 11.31
C THR A 176 -7.42 -13.01 12.53
N ALA A 177 -8.33 -13.30 13.46
CA ALA A 177 -8.37 -12.57 14.72
C ALA A 177 -7.07 -12.69 15.54
N ASN A 178 -6.32 -13.79 15.36
CA ASN A 178 -5.19 -14.16 16.22
C ASN A 178 -3.89 -14.43 15.47
N SER A 179 -3.87 -14.26 14.14
CA SER A 179 -2.66 -14.45 13.33
C SER A 179 -2.67 -13.58 12.09
N CYS A 180 -1.49 -13.24 11.59
CA CYS A 180 -1.30 -12.67 10.27
C CYS A 180 0.10 -13.03 9.73
N HIS A 181 0.22 -13.00 8.42
CA HIS A 181 1.45 -13.29 7.71
C HIS A 181 1.96 -12.05 6.96
N PHE A 182 3.26 -11.82 7.02
CA PHE A 182 3.95 -10.72 6.35
C PHE A 182 5.08 -11.27 5.48
N GLU A 183 5.14 -10.84 4.23
CA GLU A 183 6.23 -11.16 3.32
C GLU A 183 6.80 -9.90 2.68
N GLN A 184 8.11 -9.69 2.78
CA GLN A 184 8.86 -8.80 1.89
C GLN A 184 9.58 -9.61 0.82
N SER A 185 9.41 -9.16 -0.43
CA SER A 185 10.04 -9.74 -1.60
C SER A 185 10.75 -8.67 -2.43
N PHE A 186 11.93 -9.01 -2.96
CA PHE A 186 12.68 -8.15 -3.88
C PHE A 186 12.56 -8.66 -5.31
N SER A 187 12.55 -7.71 -6.25
CA SER A 187 12.65 -8.00 -7.68
C SER A 187 13.68 -7.08 -8.33
N ASN A 188 14.56 -7.67 -9.13
CA ASN A 188 15.58 -6.97 -9.92
C ASN A 188 15.34 -7.02 -11.43
N ASP A 189 14.19 -7.55 -11.86
CA ASP A 189 13.82 -7.75 -13.28
C ASP A 189 12.51 -7.05 -13.67
N GLY A 190 12.11 -6.05 -12.87
CA GLY A 190 10.90 -5.26 -13.09
C GLY A 190 9.62 -5.94 -12.60
N GLY A 191 9.72 -6.83 -11.60
CA GLY A 191 8.59 -7.49 -10.97
C GLY A 191 8.14 -8.78 -11.66
N LYS A 192 8.97 -9.33 -12.56
CA LYS A 192 8.65 -10.61 -13.24
C LYS A 192 8.93 -11.78 -12.32
N THR A 193 10.02 -11.72 -11.56
CA THR A 193 10.36 -12.68 -10.51
C THR A 193 10.49 -11.97 -9.16
N TRP A 194 10.26 -12.73 -8.08
CA TRP A 194 10.22 -12.24 -6.71
C TRP A 194 11.00 -13.19 -5.81
N GLU A 195 11.91 -12.64 -5.00
CA GLU A 195 12.65 -13.37 -3.99
C GLU A 195 12.26 -12.90 -2.59
N ALA A 196 11.58 -13.76 -1.85
CA ALA A 196 11.21 -13.52 -0.47
C ALA A 196 12.47 -13.42 0.39
N ASN A 197 12.63 -12.28 1.07
CA ASN A 197 13.79 -11.99 1.91
C ASN A 197 13.44 -11.74 3.38
N TRP A 198 12.16 -11.58 3.67
CA TRP A 198 11.65 -11.40 5.01
C TRP A 198 10.27 -12.04 5.10
N ILE A 199 10.10 -13.02 5.98
CA ILE A 199 8.84 -13.71 6.18
C ILE A 199 8.56 -13.72 7.67
N ALA A 200 7.51 -13.04 8.12
CA ALA A 200 7.10 -13.01 9.51
C ALA A 200 5.69 -13.57 9.68
N THR A 201 5.52 -14.38 10.72
CA THR A 201 4.21 -14.82 11.18
C THR A 201 4.01 -14.28 12.59
N ASP A 202 2.93 -13.52 12.76
CA ASP A 202 2.54 -12.97 14.05
C ASP A 202 1.39 -13.77 14.63
N THR A 203 1.45 -14.01 15.94
CA THR A 203 0.36 -14.62 16.71
C THR A 203 0.01 -13.77 17.92
N ARG A 204 -1.28 -13.53 18.13
CA ARG A 204 -1.74 -12.59 19.16
C ARG A 204 -1.37 -13.08 20.55
N VAL A 205 -0.81 -12.20 21.38
CA VAL A 205 -0.64 -12.45 22.81
C VAL A 205 -2.00 -12.27 23.46
N LYS A 206 -2.53 -13.33 24.08
CA LYS A 206 -3.73 -13.23 24.91
C LYS A 206 -3.34 -12.53 26.22
N GLU A 207 -4.08 -11.48 26.55
CA GLU A 207 -4.04 -10.86 27.88
C GLU A 207 -4.56 -11.82 28.96
#